data_AF-A0A7J4YJD8-F1
#
_entry.id   AF-A0A7J4YJD8-F1
#
_cell.length_a   1.000
_cell.length_b   1.000
_cell.length_c   1.000
_cell.angle_alpha   90.00
_cell.angle_beta   90.00
_cell.angle_gamma   90.00
#
_symmetry.space_group_name_H-M   'P 1'
#
loop_
_entity.id
_entity.type
_entity.pdbx_description
1 polymer ?
#
loop_
_entity_poly.entity_id
_entity_poly.type
_entity_poly.pdbx_seq_one_letter_code
_entity_poly.pdbx_strand_id
1 'polypeptide(L)'
;MMKNLYNNLWRILVAGFLLVACTEDKGNYDYRNLTELEISGVDDNISVLTHNRLQLTPDFGTSALPDDRYEFEWKVINQDIENEVETVIGNTRNLDYEVTLNADVYTLYFTVTEKDTGIYWQKNYTLTVSDTTSEGWMVLCSDEEGRARLDMVSKVTGDTYFDLLKNYSEISQWKGPRKIQSLSSTMTDAQSPFYLLTDDGATRLGKNNFEWKEEYNFAYEAAANGASLRPYSITAAGLGKMIVSGKEAYYCERGMGIDGLYQSVVNKTFDVAPYVGANVAASMYVAVYLLYDTTNKCFMAYCPMMAYEDLGSLEPLVTMDKMEEIATSFKGDNGVVHSVSYDYPEGYDYVYMENTKYDPGNAKMGTTYTILTKDGRSYLYGIQLGDLLLYADCTYVLGKSYYGDLSGCTGIGEEGTLYAFSSLKNYMYYAVDNTVYRVDLSVSPLEAERQFALNGETITCLKFNLYRESANASRSYDLVVGSVDGAGKGILRVYEGLESEGDFSSVTPEKYTGFARIVDATYRERNN
;
A
#
# COMPACT_ATOMS: atom_id res chain seq x y z
N MET A 1 -2.11 45.33 -74.47
CA MET A 1 -3.36 46.01 -74.03
C MET A 1 -4.44 45.05 -73.49
N MET A 2 -4.11 43.81 -73.08
CA MET A 2 -5.08 42.86 -72.46
C MET A 2 -4.73 42.42 -71.03
N LYS A 3 -3.57 42.79 -70.46
CA LYS A 3 -3.20 42.43 -69.07
C LYS A 3 -3.65 43.44 -67.99
N ASN A 4 -4.06 44.66 -68.37
CA ASN A 4 -4.52 45.68 -67.41
C ASN A 4 -6.03 45.71 -67.18
N LEU A 5 -6.83 44.91 -67.91
CA LEU A 5 -8.28 44.81 -67.69
C LEU A 5 -8.63 43.81 -66.58
N TYR A 6 -7.82 42.76 -66.37
CA TYR A 6 -8.07 41.73 -65.35
C TYR A 6 -7.75 42.21 -63.92
N ASN A 7 -6.75 43.08 -63.74
CA ASN A 7 -6.37 43.57 -62.40
C ASN A 7 -7.35 44.60 -61.80
N ASN A 8 -8.17 45.27 -62.62
CA ASN A 8 -9.20 46.19 -62.13
C ASN A 8 -10.58 45.51 -61.95
N LEU A 9 -10.85 44.38 -62.63
CA LEU A 9 -12.03 43.57 -62.35
C LEU A 9 -11.92 42.81 -61.01
N TRP A 10 -10.72 42.32 -60.67
CA TRP A 10 -10.46 41.67 -59.37
C TRP A 10 -10.69 42.62 -58.18
N ARG A 11 -10.32 43.90 -58.29
CA ARG A 11 -10.51 44.89 -57.21
C ARG A 11 -11.99 45.26 -56.99
N ILE A 12 -12.81 45.18 -58.03
CA ILE A 12 -14.26 45.43 -57.95
C ILE A 12 -14.99 44.18 -57.45
N LEU A 13 -14.52 42.97 -57.75
CA LEU A 13 -15.10 41.73 -57.24
C LEU A 13 -14.84 41.51 -55.74
N VAL A 14 -13.67 41.91 -55.24
CA VAL A 14 -13.31 41.81 -53.81
C VAL A 14 -13.97 42.92 -52.96
N ALA A 15 -14.30 44.08 -53.54
CA ALA A 15 -15.07 45.13 -52.86
C ALA A 15 -16.58 44.82 -52.74
N GLY A 16 -17.11 43.88 -53.52
CA GLY A 16 -18.51 43.43 -53.46
C GLY A 16 -18.81 42.41 -52.37
N PHE A 17 -17.79 41.74 -51.80
CA PHE A 17 -17.97 40.74 -50.75
C PHE A 17 -17.80 41.28 -49.32
N LEU A 18 -17.47 42.56 -49.14
CA LEU A 18 -17.30 43.21 -47.82
C LEU A 18 -18.54 43.97 -47.33
N LEU A 19 -19.68 43.87 -48.04
CA LEU A 19 -20.94 44.52 -47.65
C LEU A 19 -22.06 43.57 -47.21
N VAL A 20 -21.76 42.29 -47.04
CA VAL A 20 -22.57 41.44 -46.13
C VAL A 20 -21.86 41.46 -44.78
N ALA A 21 -21.82 42.65 -44.19
CA ALA A 21 -21.81 42.78 -42.74
C ALA A 21 -22.96 41.92 -42.22
N CYS A 22 -22.71 41.19 -41.13
CA CYS A 22 -23.70 40.39 -40.43
C CYS A 22 -25.06 41.08 -40.52
N THR A 23 -26.00 40.46 -41.24
CA THR A 23 -27.40 40.66 -40.90
C THR A 23 -27.46 40.35 -39.42
N GLU A 24 -27.64 41.36 -38.57
CA GLU A 24 -28.21 41.14 -37.24
C GLU A 24 -29.45 40.30 -37.51
N ASP A 25 -29.36 39.01 -37.16
CA ASP A 25 -30.55 38.19 -37.06
C ASP A 25 -31.38 38.86 -35.97
N LYS A 26 -32.32 39.70 -36.39
CA LYS A 26 -33.48 40.08 -35.58
C LYS A 26 -34.42 38.88 -35.54
N GLY A 27 -33.88 37.75 -35.11
CA GLY A 27 -34.65 36.65 -34.62
C GLY A 27 -35.41 37.24 -33.44
N ASN A 28 -36.70 37.40 -33.61
CA ASN A 28 -37.63 37.45 -32.50
C ASN A 28 -37.62 36.04 -31.90
N TYR A 29 -36.52 35.69 -31.24
CA TYR A 29 -36.43 34.52 -30.41
C TYR A 29 -37.35 34.83 -29.23
N ASP A 30 -38.53 34.22 -29.21
CA ASP A 30 -39.27 34.05 -27.97
C ASP A 30 -38.40 33.19 -27.06
N TYR A 31 -37.51 33.82 -26.32
CA TYR A 31 -36.81 33.21 -25.20
C TYR A 31 -37.88 32.90 -24.16
N ARG A 32 -38.44 31.70 -24.24
CA ARG A 32 -39.18 31.14 -23.11
C ARG A 32 -38.14 30.93 -22.01
N ASN A 33 -38.38 31.51 -20.84
CA ASN A 33 -37.63 31.14 -19.64
C ASN A 33 -37.70 29.62 -19.52
N LEU A 34 -36.56 28.96 -19.63
CA LEU A 34 -36.44 27.56 -19.28
C LEU A 34 -36.75 27.48 -17.79
N THR A 35 -37.81 26.77 -17.42
CA THR A 35 -38.04 26.44 -16.02
C THR A 35 -36.86 25.60 -15.57
N GLU A 36 -36.00 26.16 -14.73
CA GLU A 36 -34.86 25.43 -14.19
C GLU A 36 -35.36 24.48 -13.10
N LEU A 37 -35.19 23.18 -13.32
CA LEU A 37 -35.54 22.16 -12.33
C LEU A 37 -34.39 22.07 -11.32
N GLU A 38 -34.64 22.51 -10.09
CA GLU A 38 -33.68 22.38 -9.00
C GLU A 38 -33.75 20.96 -8.43
N ILE A 39 -32.66 20.19 -8.50
CA ILE A 39 -32.56 18.85 -7.91
C ILE A 39 -31.83 18.94 -6.57
N SER A 40 -32.55 18.68 -5.47
CA SER A 40 -32.02 18.75 -4.10
C SER A 40 -32.54 17.59 -3.24
N GLY A 41 -32.37 17.64 -1.91
CA GLY A 41 -32.94 16.65 -0.97
C GLY A 41 -32.17 15.33 -0.83
N VAL A 42 -31.08 15.15 -1.57
CA VAL A 42 -30.14 14.01 -1.45
C VAL A 42 -28.75 14.54 -1.13
N ASP A 43 -28.10 13.93 -0.14
CA ASP A 43 -26.72 14.25 0.25
C ASP A 43 -25.74 13.96 -0.88
N ASP A 44 -24.77 14.85 -1.09
CA ASP A 44 -23.77 14.72 -2.17
C ASP A 44 -22.82 13.52 -1.96
N ASN A 45 -22.73 12.99 -0.73
CA ASN A 45 -21.92 11.82 -0.37
C ASN A 45 -22.81 10.76 0.31
N ILE A 46 -22.93 9.60 -0.32
CA ILE A 46 -23.82 8.52 0.08
C ILE A 46 -22.94 7.30 0.41
N SER A 47 -23.20 6.65 1.54
CA SER A 47 -22.53 5.40 1.91
C SER A 47 -23.55 4.31 2.20
N VAL A 48 -23.34 3.13 1.63
CA VAL A 48 -24.25 1.99 1.76
C VAL A 48 -23.47 0.67 1.75
N LEU A 49 -23.96 -0.32 2.49
CA LEU A 49 -23.42 -1.68 2.43
C LEU A 49 -23.96 -2.43 1.22
N THR A 50 -23.14 -3.31 0.64
CA THR A 50 -23.61 -4.31 -0.31
C THR A 50 -24.73 -5.16 0.34
N HIS A 51 -25.72 -5.54 -0.45
CA HIS A 51 -26.96 -6.23 -0.07
C HIS A 51 -27.93 -5.44 0.84
N ASN A 52 -27.64 -4.18 1.19
CA ASN A 52 -28.61 -3.31 1.85
C ASN A 52 -29.51 -2.59 0.83
N ARG A 53 -30.57 -1.91 1.32
CA ARG A 53 -31.44 -1.06 0.51
C ARG A 53 -30.91 0.38 0.45
N LEU A 54 -30.73 0.90 -0.75
CA LEU A 54 -30.43 2.29 -1.04
C LEU A 54 -31.73 3.01 -1.43
N GLN A 55 -32.17 3.92 -0.57
CA GLN A 55 -33.41 4.69 -0.76
C GLN A 55 -33.11 6.18 -0.85
N LEU A 56 -33.35 6.79 -2.02
CA LEU A 56 -33.08 8.21 -2.28
C LEU A 56 -34.35 8.89 -2.78
N THR A 57 -34.65 10.08 -2.25
CA THR A 57 -35.87 10.83 -2.58
C THR A 57 -35.50 12.28 -2.94
N PRO A 58 -35.23 12.57 -4.22
CA PRO A 58 -34.92 13.92 -4.68
C PRO A 58 -36.10 14.89 -4.53
N ASP A 59 -35.80 16.10 -4.10
CA ASP A 59 -36.72 17.22 -4.08
C ASP A 59 -36.54 18.09 -5.33
N PHE A 60 -37.65 18.45 -5.96
CA PHE A 60 -37.72 19.29 -7.17
C PHE A 60 -38.24 20.71 -6.90
N GLY A 61 -38.46 21.05 -5.63
CA GLY A 61 -39.02 22.32 -5.23
C GLY A 61 -40.45 22.52 -5.74
N THR A 62 -40.90 23.79 -5.72
CA THR A 62 -42.31 24.14 -5.96
C THR A 62 -42.70 24.30 -7.42
N SER A 63 -41.72 24.37 -8.33
CA SER A 63 -41.93 24.65 -9.76
C SER A 63 -41.94 23.38 -10.62
N ALA A 64 -41.84 22.20 -9.98
CA ALA A 64 -41.82 20.91 -10.66
C ALA A 64 -43.16 20.59 -11.33
N LEU A 65 -43.10 20.01 -12.53
CA LEU A 65 -44.27 19.38 -13.14
C LEU A 65 -44.61 18.07 -12.40
N PRO A 66 -45.81 17.50 -12.60
CA PRO A 66 -46.12 16.16 -12.10
C PRO A 66 -45.14 15.11 -12.63
N ASP A 67 -44.79 14.12 -11.81
CA ASP A 67 -43.78 13.08 -12.14
C ASP A 67 -44.05 12.34 -13.46
N ASP A 68 -45.31 12.20 -13.89
CA ASP A 68 -45.67 11.53 -15.15
C ASP A 68 -45.21 12.29 -16.42
N ARG A 69 -44.86 13.57 -16.27
CA ARG A 69 -44.27 14.44 -17.30
C ARG A 69 -42.77 14.22 -17.48
N TYR A 70 -42.13 13.52 -16.55
CA TYR A 70 -40.71 13.25 -16.55
C TYR A 70 -40.41 11.78 -16.81
N GLU A 71 -39.23 11.54 -17.35
CA GLU A 71 -38.52 10.27 -17.35
C GLU A 71 -37.33 10.40 -16.40
N PHE A 72 -37.07 9.36 -15.63
CA PHE A 72 -36.04 9.35 -14.58
C PHE A 72 -35.03 8.25 -14.87
N GLU A 73 -33.75 8.52 -14.62
CA GLU A 73 -32.70 7.53 -14.68
C GLU A 73 -31.74 7.72 -13.51
N TRP A 74 -31.48 6.63 -12.78
CA TRP A 74 -30.39 6.51 -11.84
C TRP A 74 -29.31 5.61 -12.44
N LYS A 75 -28.12 6.17 -12.66
CA LYS A 75 -27.00 5.47 -13.30
C LYS A 75 -25.74 5.60 -12.46
N VAL A 76 -25.03 4.52 -12.21
CA VAL A 76 -23.72 4.54 -11.56
C VAL A 76 -22.62 4.27 -12.56
N ILE A 77 -21.47 4.90 -12.35
CA ILE A 77 -20.22 4.64 -13.06
C ILE A 77 -19.14 4.43 -11.99
N ASN A 78 -18.41 3.31 -12.05
CA ASN A 78 -17.30 3.07 -11.13
C ASN A 78 -16.20 4.11 -11.38
N GLN A 79 -15.62 4.69 -10.33
CA GLN A 79 -14.54 5.66 -10.44
C GLN A 79 -13.18 5.00 -10.75
N ASP A 80 -13.07 3.68 -10.57
CA ASP A 80 -11.94 2.90 -11.07
C ASP A 80 -11.99 2.82 -12.60
N ILE A 81 -11.04 3.50 -13.26
CA ILE A 81 -10.93 3.63 -14.71
C ILE A 81 -10.78 2.27 -15.40
N GLU A 82 -10.20 1.28 -14.73
CA GLU A 82 -10.06 -0.08 -15.28
C GLU A 82 -11.39 -0.86 -15.27
N ASN A 83 -12.37 -0.39 -14.50
CA ASN A 83 -13.68 -1.02 -14.30
C ASN A 83 -14.84 -0.06 -14.59
N GLU A 84 -14.69 0.86 -15.55
CA GLU A 84 -15.71 1.83 -15.95
C GLU A 84 -16.92 1.13 -16.61
N VAL A 85 -17.78 0.54 -15.77
CA VAL A 85 -19.02 -0.11 -16.18
C VAL A 85 -20.18 0.77 -15.76
N GLU A 86 -20.90 1.29 -16.75
CA GLU A 86 -22.15 2.00 -16.50
C GLU A 86 -23.25 1.00 -16.11
N THR A 87 -23.91 1.24 -14.98
CA THR A 87 -25.04 0.41 -14.52
C THR A 87 -26.24 1.28 -14.18
N VAL A 88 -27.37 1.05 -14.85
CA VAL A 88 -28.64 1.68 -14.48
C VAL A 88 -29.24 0.93 -13.29
N ILE A 89 -29.50 1.64 -12.20
CA ILE A 89 -29.98 1.07 -10.92
C ILE A 89 -31.42 1.47 -10.57
N GLY A 90 -32.04 2.33 -11.38
CA GLY A 90 -33.43 2.74 -11.19
C GLY A 90 -33.94 3.65 -12.30
N ASN A 91 -35.26 3.68 -12.49
CA ASN A 91 -35.94 4.50 -13.50
C ASN A 91 -37.16 5.26 -12.94
N THR A 92 -37.20 5.42 -11.62
CA THR A 92 -38.22 6.16 -10.87
C THR A 92 -37.59 7.37 -10.21
N ARG A 93 -38.39 8.41 -9.91
CA ARG A 93 -37.92 9.58 -9.17
C ARG A 93 -37.27 9.18 -7.85
N ASN A 94 -38.01 8.44 -7.04
CA ASN A 94 -37.52 7.89 -5.78
C ASN A 94 -36.82 6.57 -6.09
N LEU A 95 -35.54 6.49 -5.75
CA LEU A 95 -34.76 5.27 -5.87
C LEU A 95 -35.10 4.34 -4.70
N ASP A 96 -35.30 3.07 -4.99
CA ASP A 96 -35.36 2.01 -3.98
C ASP A 96 -34.67 0.76 -4.55
N TYR A 97 -33.36 0.69 -4.33
CA TYR A 97 -32.46 -0.28 -4.96
C TYR A 97 -31.86 -1.22 -3.92
N GLU A 98 -31.89 -2.53 -4.19
CA GLU A 98 -31.09 -3.50 -3.42
C GLU A 98 -29.67 -3.48 -3.99
N VAL A 99 -28.70 -3.11 -3.15
CA VAL A 99 -27.33 -2.86 -3.61
C VAL A 99 -26.66 -4.17 -3.97
N THR A 100 -26.55 -4.45 -5.27
CA THR A 100 -25.78 -5.58 -5.82
C THR A 100 -24.42 -5.15 -6.38
N LEU A 101 -24.08 -3.87 -6.22
CA LEU A 101 -22.78 -3.32 -6.59
C LEU A 101 -21.68 -3.90 -5.69
N ASN A 102 -20.50 -4.09 -6.27
CA ASN A 102 -19.32 -4.47 -5.51
C ASN A 102 -18.89 -3.32 -4.59
N ALA A 103 -18.10 -3.63 -3.56
CA ALA A 103 -17.51 -2.59 -2.72
C ALA A 103 -16.53 -1.74 -3.54
N ASP A 104 -16.89 -0.48 -3.76
CA ASP A 104 -16.11 0.50 -4.53
C ASP A 104 -16.69 1.91 -4.38
N VAL A 105 -16.02 2.89 -4.97
CA VAL A 105 -16.52 4.26 -5.11
C VAL A 105 -17.10 4.49 -6.50
N TYR A 106 -18.33 4.99 -6.55
CA TYR A 106 -19.08 5.21 -7.78
C TYR A 106 -19.50 6.69 -7.88
N THR A 107 -19.54 7.20 -9.11
CA THR A 107 -20.30 8.40 -9.43
C THR A 107 -21.73 8.00 -9.75
N LEU A 108 -22.68 8.44 -8.93
CA LEU A 108 -24.12 8.21 -9.13
C LEU A 108 -24.72 9.44 -9.83
N TYR A 109 -25.30 9.23 -11.01
CA TYR A 109 -26.03 10.22 -11.77
C TYR A 109 -27.52 10.03 -11.59
N PHE A 110 -28.23 11.12 -11.32
CA PHE A 110 -29.66 11.21 -11.43
C PHE A 110 -30.03 12.14 -12.56
N THR A 111 -30.63 11.59 -13.61
CA THR A 111 -31.08 12.32 -14.79
C THR A 111 -32.60 12.42 -14.79
N VAL A 112 -33.11 13.62 -15.00
CA VAL A 112 -34.54 13.91 -15.17
C VAL A 112 -34.75 14.50 -16.55
N THR A 113 -35.57 13.86 -17.38
CA THR A 113 -35.85 14.31 -18.75
C THR A 113 -37.32 14.68 -18.87
N GLU A 114 -37.62 15.91 -19.29
CA GLU A 114 -38.99 16.33 -19.62
C GLU A 114 -39.43 15.71 -20.94
N LYS A 115 -40.51 14.92 -20.93
CA LYS A 115 -40.96 14.15 -22.10
C LYS A 115 -41.38 15.00 -23.29
N ASP A 116 -41.95 16.19 -23.05
CA ASP A 116 -42.51 17.04 -24.10
C ASP A 116 -41.42 17.82 -24.86
N THR A 117 -40.34 18.20 -24.18
CA THR A 117 -39.30 19.08 -24.73
C THR A 117 -37.99 18.34 -25.01
N GLY A 118 -37.76 17.21 -24.34
CA GLY A 118 -36.48 16.48 -24.37
C GLY A 118 -35.36 17.18 -23.57
N ILE A 119 -35.67 18.26 -22.86
CA ILE A 119 -34.73 18.92 -21.97
C ILE A 119 -34.46 17.99 -20.78
N TYR A 120 -33.19 17.85 -20.40
CA TYR A 120 -32.80 17.08 -19.23
C TYR A 120 -31.98 17.90 -18.25
N TRP A 121 -32.12 17.55 -16.98
CA TRP A 121 -31.31 18.03 -15.87
C TRP A 121 -30.64 16.82 -15.23
N GLN A 122 -29.39 17.00 -14.81
CA GLN A 122 -28.62 15.93 -14.20
C GLN A 122 -27.93 16.45 -12.95
N LYS A 123 -27.98 15.68 -11.87
CA LYS A 123 -27.16 15.86 -10.68
C LYS A 123 -26.32 14.62 -10.44
N ASN A 124 -25.08 14.79 -10.01
CA ASN A 124 -24.22 13.69 -9.61
C ASN A 124 -23.99 13.67 -8.09
N TYR A 125 -23.68 12.48 -7.57
CA TYR A 125 -23.39 12.20 -6.17
C TYR A 125 -22.21 11.23 -6.11
N THR A 126 -21.48 11.23 -4.99
CA THR A 126 -20.52 10.19 -4.68
C THR A 126 -21.22 9.07 -3.92
N LEU A 127 -21.18 7.84 -4.44
CA LEU A 127 -21.74 6.65 -3.80
C LEU A 127 -20.59 5.71 -3.39
N THR A 128 -20.34 5.58 -2.10
CA THR A 128 -19.41 4.60 -1.54
C THR A 128 -20.16 3.34 -1.15
N VAL A 129 -19.95 2.26 -1.89
CA VAL A 129 -20.44 0.93 -1.56
C VAL A 129 -19.38 0.20 -0.76
N SER A 130 -19.75 -0.44 0.35
CA SER A 130 -18.81 -1.18 1.20
C SER A 130 -19.31 -2.60 1.48
N ASP A 131 -18.39 -3.52 1.64
CA ASP A 131 -18.63 -4.83 2.25
C ASP A 131 -18.12 -4.84 3.71
N THR A 132 -18.42 -5.93 4.42
CA THR A 132 -18.02 -6.10 5.84
C THR A 132 -16.50 -6.09 6.04
N THR A 133 -15.74 -6.35 4.99
CA THR A 133 -14.27 -6.45 5.00
C THR A 133 -13.57 -5.23 4.43
N SER A 134 -14.31 -4.19 4.01
CA SER A 134 -13.75 -3.11 3.18
C SER A 134 -12.71 -2.25 3.89
N GLU A 135 -12.78 -2.16 5.22
CA GLU A 135 -11.86 -1.38 6.03
C GLU A 135 -11.75 -1.97 7.44
N GLY A 136 -10.53 -2.02 7.99
CA GLY A 136 -10.27 -2.49 9.35
C GLY A 136 -9.03 -3.38 9.48
N TRP A 137 -8.91 -4.11 10.59
CA TRP A 137 -7.73 -4.93 10.88
C TRP A 137 -7.85 -6.33 10.28
N MET A 138 -6.93 -6.67 9.37
CA MET A 138 -6.66 -8.05 8.96
C MET A 138 -5.75 -8.70 10.00
N VAL A 139 -6.24 -9.74 10.67
CA VAL A 139 -5.52 -10.43 11.75
C VAL A 139 -5.23 -11.86 11.31
N LEU A 140 -3.98 -12.12 10.93
CA LEU A 140 -3.53 -13.45 10.55
C LEU A 140 -3.14 -14.23 11.80
N CYS A 141 -3.80 -15.36 12.00
CA CYS A 141 -3.61 -16.23 13.16
C CYS A 141 -3.16 -17.63 12.74
N SER A 142 -2.51 -18.32 13.66
CA SER A 142 -2.32 -19.77 13.65
C SER A 142 -3.32 -20.39 14.64
N ASP A 143 -4.17 -21.29 14.17
CA ASP A 143 -5.10 -22.04 15.03
C ASP A 143 -4.40 -23.18 15.79
N GLU A 144 -5.18 -23.91 16.60
CA GLU A 144 -4.66 -25.00 17.44
C GLU A 144 -4.04 -26.15 16.62
N GLU A 145 -4.36 -26.28 15.34
CA GLU A 145 -3.80 -27.28 14.42
C GLU A 145 -2.64 -26.73 13.56
N GLY A 146 -2.26 -25.47 13.78
CA GLY A 146 -1.22 -24.75 13.04
C GLY A 146 -1.71 -24.12 11.73
N ARG A 147 -3.03 -24.16 11.46
CA ARG A 147 -3.64 -23.68 10.22
C ARG A 147 -3.67 -22.16 10.18
N ALA A 148 -3.46 -21.60 9.00
CA ALA A 148 -3.64 -20.19 8.73
C ALA A 148 -5.13 -19.83 8.81
N ARG A 149 -5.45 -18.88 9.69
CA ARG A 149 -6.79 -18.34 9.87
C ARG A 149 -6.71 -16.82 9.74
N LEU A 150 -7.42 -16.27 8.75
CA LEU A 150 -7.54 -14.82 8.58
C LEU A 150 -8.83 -14.32 9.22
N ASP A 151 -8.69 -13.45 10.21
CA ASP A 151 -9.80 -12.77 10.88
C ASP A 151 -9.84 -11.29 10.47
N MET A 152 -11.00 -10.64 10.58
CA MET A 152 -11.19 -9.23 10.26
C MET A 152 -11.92 -8.49 11.37
N VAL A 153 -11.31 -7.45 11.94
CA VAL A 153 -12.01 -6.45 12.76
C VAL A 153 -12.51 -5.36 11.82
N SER A 154 -13.81 -5.34 11.56
CA SER A 154 -14.43 -4.43 10.60
C SER A 154 -14.63 -3.05 11.18
N LYS A 155 -13.97 -2.03 10.62
CA LYS A 155 -14.27 -0.62 10.92
C LYS A 155 -15.64 -0.22 10.37
N VAL A 156 -16.09 -0.89 9.30
CA VAL A 156 -17.35 -0.61 8.59
C VAL A 156 -18.57 -0.98 9.44
N THR A 157 -18.53 -2.16 10.07
CA THR A 157 -19.68 -2.68 10.85
C THR A 157 -19.48 -2.59 12.36
N GLY A 158 -18.23 -2.46 12.83
CA GLY A 158 -17.88 -2.54 14.25
C GLY A 158 -17.72 -3.97 14.78
N ASP A 159 -18.03 -4.98 13.97
CA ASP A 159 -17.97 -6.40 14.34
C ASP A 159 -16.63 -7.05 13.95
N THR A 160 -16.36 -8.22 14.54
CA THR A 160 -15.24 -9.07 14.16
C THR A 160 -15.74 -10.32 13.42
N TYR A 161 -15.18 -10.57 12.23
CA TYR A 161 -15.48 -11.71 11.37
C TYR A 161 -14.32 -12.70 11.45
N PHE A 162 -14.64 -13.91 11.89
CA PHE A 162 -13.64 -14.95 12.12
C PHE A 162 -13.59 -15.99 11.00
N ASP A 163 -12.37 -16.37 10.66
CA ASP A 163 -11.99 -17.39 9.69
C ASP A 163 -12.61 -17.14 8.30
N LEU A 164 -12.11 -16.10 7.65
CA LEU A 164 -12.48 -15.71 6.29
C LEU A 164 -12.00 -16.73 5.24
N LEU A 165 -11.03 -17.59 5.58
CA LEU A 165 -10.47 -18.58 4.66
C LEU A 165 -11.24 -19.91 4.64
N LYS A 166 -12.12 -20.16 5.62
CA LYS A 166 -12.78 -21.46 5.83
C LYS A 166 -13.55 -22.01 4.63
N ASN A 167 -14.02 -21.13 3.74
CA ASN A 167 -14.84 -21.50 2.59
C ASN A 167 -14.00 -21.87 1.34
N TYR A 168 -12.68 -21.70 1.38
CA TYR A 168 -11.79 -21.98 0.25
C TYR A 168 -10.96 -23.23 0.55
N SER A 169 -11.46 -24.41 0.15
CA SER A 169 -10.89 -25.71 0.52
C SER A 169 -9.39 -25.85 0.27
N GLU A 170 -8.91 -25.24 -0.81
CA GLU A 170 -7.55 -25.29 -1.34
C GLU A 170 -6.53 -24.62 -0.42
N ILE A 171 -6.93 -23.53 0.24
CA ILE A 171 -6.08 -22.74 1.15
C ILE A 171 -6.50 -22.83 2.61
N SER A 172 -7.72 -23.30 2.87
CA SER A 172 -8.30 -23.34 4.22
C SER A 172 -7.47 -24.18 5.18
N GLN A 173 -6.72 -25.17 4.69
CA GLN A 173 -5.90 -26.11 5.45
C GLN A 173 -4.41 -25.77 5.47
N TRP A 174 -3.98 -24.69 4.81
CA TRP A 174 -2.57 -24.29 4.78
C TRP A 174 -2.07 -23.98 6.19
N LYS A 175 -0.85 -24.39 6.50
CA LYS A 175 -0.23 -24.29 7.82
C LYS A 175 0.94 -23.32 7.84
N GLY A 176 1.32 -22.93 9.05
CA GLY A 176 2.46 -22.05 9.28
C GLY A 176 2.25 -20.67 8.66
N PRO A 177 1.19 -19.93 9.03
CA PRO A 177 1.04 -18.55 8.59
C PRO A 177 2.30 -17.74 8.92
N ARG A 178 2.70 -16.85 8.01
CA ARG A 178 3.88 -15.98 8.16
C ARG A 178 3.51 -14.51 8.10
N LYS A 179 2.74 -14.10 7.09
CA LYS A 179 2.45 -12.68 6.85
C LYS A 179 1.18 -12.46 6.04
N ILE A 180 0.48 -11.37 6.36
CA ILE A 180 -0.60 -10.80 5.53
C ILE A 180 -0.18 -9.40 5.10
N GLN A 181 0.03 -9.22 3.79
CA GLN A 181 0.49 -7.95 3.23
C GLN A 181 -0.52 -7.40 2.23
N SER A 182 -0.61 -6.08 2.13
CA SER A 182 -1.29 -5.41 1.04
C SER A 182 -0.26 -4.69 0.19
N LEU A 183 -0.27 -4.90 -1.12
CA LEU A 183 0.56 -4.14 -2.07
C LEU A 183 -0.31 -3.13 -2.84
N SER A 184 0.31 -2.08 -3.38
CA SER A 184 -0.38 -1.10 -4.23
C SER A 184 -0.77 -1.73 -5.57
N SER A 185 -1.77 -1.15 -6.25
CA SER A 185 -2.15 -1.53 -7.63
C SER A 185 -1.01 -1.35 -8.64
N THR A 186 -0.01 -0.54 -8.31
CA THR A 186 1.23 -0.42 -9.11
C THR A 186 2.16 -1.62 -8.96
N MET A 187 2.00 -2.44 -7.90
CA MET A 187 2.90 -3.55 -7.53
C MET A 187 2.23 -4.94 -7.54
N THR A 188 0.90 -4.97 -7.56
CA THR A 188 0.08 -6.19 -7.73
C THR A 188 -1.22 -5.87 -8.46
N ASP A 189 -1.93 -6.89 -8.93
CA ASP A 189 -3.26 -6.75 -9.52
C ASP A 189 -4.22 -6.07 -8.53
N ALA A 190 -4.87 -4.99 -8.97
CA ALA A 190 -5.78 -4.19 -8.16
C ALA A 190 -6.99 -4.99 -7.65
N GLN A 191 -7.38 -6.06 -8.34
CA GLN A 191 -8.48 -6.93 -7.93
C GLN A 191 -8.08 -7.96 -6.87
N SER A 192 -6.78 -8.18 -6.64
CA SER A 192 -6.28 -9.15 -5.65
C SER A 192 -5.05 -8.62 -4.88
N PRO A 193 -5.20 -7.49 -4.15
CA PRO A 193 -4.06 -6.75 -3.62
C PRO A 193 -3.43 -7.34 -2.35
N PHE A 194 -4.05 -8.36 -1.76
CA PHE A 194 -3.65 -8.93 -0.47
C PHE A 194 -2.88 -10.23 -0.68
N TYR A 195 -1.74 -10.39 -0.02
CA TYR A 195 -0.91 -11.59 -0.08
C TYR A 195 -0.94 -12.32 1.25
N LEU A 196 -1.33 -13.59 1.21
CA LEU A 196 -1.23 -14.53 2.31
C LEU A 196 0.01 -15.40 2.11
N LEU A 197 0.96 -15.31 3.05
CA LEU A 197 2.22 -16.07 3.02
C LEU A 197 2.22 -17.12 4.13
N THR A 198 2.55 -18.38 3.79
CA THR A 198 2.53 -19.51 4.72
C THR A 198 3.71 -20.46 4.48
N ASP A 199 3.88 -21.46 5.35
CA ASP A 199 4.84 -22.55 5.17
C ASP A 199 4.45 -23.50 4.05
N ASP A 200 3.16 -23.66 3.75
CA ASP A 200 2.68 -24.55 2.69
C ASP A 200 2.75 -23.90 1.30
N GLY A 201 2.55 -22.58 1.24
CA GLY A 201 2.60 -21.81 -0.01
C GLY A 201 2.27 -20.33 0.19
N ALA A 202 2.13 -19.61 -0.92
CA ALA A 202 1.69 -18.23 -0.96
C ALA A 202 0.55 -18.05 -1.96
N THR A 203 -0.31 -17.05 -1.74
CA THR A 203 -1.40 -16.72 -2.65
C THR A 203 -1.84 -15.27 -2.48
N ARG A 204 -2.49 -14.71 -3.50
CA ARG A 204 -3.26 -13.48 -3.40
C ARG A 204 -4.68 -13.75 -2.88
N LEU A 205 -5.32 -12.72 -2.34
CA LEU A 205 -6.73 -12.68 -1.96
C LEU A 205 -7.38 -11.46 -2.60
N GLY A 206 -8.61 -11.64 -3.06
CA GLY A 206 -9.40 -10.65 -3.78
C GLY A 206 -9.72 -9.41 -2.95
N LYS A 207 -9.91 -8.28 -3.62
CA LYS A 207 -10.26 -7.00 -2.97
C LYS A 207 -11.61 -7.09 -2.24
N ASN A 208 -12.55 -7.87 -2.75
CA ASN A 208 -13.88 -8.03 -2.16
C ASN A 208 -13.92 -9.32 -1.34
N ASN A 209 -14.28 -9.21 -0.05
CA ASN A 209 -14.42 -10.34 0.89
C ASN A 209 -13.22 -11.32 0.97
N PHE A 210 -12.02 -10.92 0.53
CA PHE A 210 -10.84 -11.80 0.47
C PHE A 210 -11.07 -13.08 -0.34
N GLU A 211 -11.79 -12.97 -1.46
CA GLU A 211 -12.06 -14.14 -2.31
C GLU A 211 -10.78 -14.81 -2.82
N TRP A 212 -10.80 -16.14 -2.89
CA TRP A 212 -9.71 -16.90 -3.49
C TRP A 212 -10.15 -17.56 -4.80
N LYS A 213 -9.25 -17.57 -5.77
CA LYS A 213 -9.39 -18.24 -7.07
C LYS A 213 -8.05 -18.91 -7.42
N GLU A 214 -8.08 -19.95 -8.25
CA GLU A 214 -6.86 -20.67 -8.64
C GLU A 214 -5.81 -19.73 -9.25
N GLU A 215 -6.23 -18.73 -10.06
CA GLU A 215 -5.31 -17.78 -10.70
C GLU A 215 -4.58 -16.85 -9.70
N TYR A 216 -5.03 -16.83 -8.45
CA TYR A 216 -4.38 -16.10 -7.36
C TYR A 216 -3.26 -16.90 -6.70
N ASN A 217 -3.06 -18.17 -7.07
CA ASN A 217 -1.94 -18.96 -6.59
C ASN A 217 -0.62 -18.28 -6.98
N PHE A 218 0.30 -18.16 -6.02
CA PHE A 218 1.59 -17.50 -6.23
C PHE A 218 2.47 -18.22 -7.26
N ALA A 219 2.19 -19.49 -7.56
CA ALA A 219 2.84 -20.22 -8.64
C ALA A 219 2.67 -19.54 -10.01
N TYR A 220 1.59 -18.77 -10.23
CA TYR A 220 1.38 -18.00 -11.46
C TYR A 220 2.17 -16.68 -11.51
N GLU A 221 2.75 -16.23 -10.39
CA GLU A 221 3.70 -15.11 -10.35
C GLU A 221 5.16 -15.60 -10.48
N ALA A 222 5.38 -16.90 -10.56
CA ALA A 222 6.71 -17.50 -10.70
C ALA A 222 6.88 -18.18 -12.08
N ALA A 223 8.10 -18.17 -12.61
CA ALA A 223 8.41 -18.98 -13.78
C ALA A 223 8.27 -20.48 -13.45
N ALA A 224 8.19 -21.35 -14.47
CA ALA A 224 7.91 -22.79 -14.29
C ALA A 224 8.86 -23.53 -13.30
N ASN A 225 10.05 -23.00 -13.02
CA ASN A 225 11.00 -23.56 -12.04
C ASN A 225 10.83 -22.99 -10.60
N GLY A 226 9.92 -22.03 -10.40
CA GLY A 226 9.62 -21.35 -9.14
C GLY A 226 8.22 -21.61 -8.58
N ALA A 227 7.52 -22.65 -9.04
CA ALA A 227 6.13 -22.95 -8.63
C ALA A 227 5.95 -23.31 -7.12
N SER A 228 7.00 -23.26 -6.29
CA SER A 228 6.98 -23.61 -4.86
C SER A 228 7.55 -22.53 -3.94
N LEU A 229 7.64 -21.28 -4.43
CA LEU A 229 8.16 -20.17 -3.64
C LEU A 229 7.30 -19.93 -2.40
N ARG A 230 7.96 -19.93 -1.23
CA ARG A 230 7.40 -19.71 0.10
C ARG A 230 8.06 -18.48 0.70
N PRO A 231 7.68 -17.28 0.25
CA PRO A 231 8.31 -16.04 0.68
C PRO A 231 8.11 -15.78 2.18
N TYR A 232 9.08 -15.15 2.84
CA TYR A 232 8.92 -14.61 4.20
C TYR A 232 8.21 -13.24 4.20
N SER A 233 8.48 -12.44 3.17
CA SER A 233 7.82 -11.16 2.90
C SER A 233 8.01 -10.76 1.44
N ILE A 234 7.18 -9.83 0.98
CA ILE A 234 7.35 -9.13 -0.29
C ILE A 234 7.79 -7.69 -0.01
N THR A 235 8.94 -7.30 -0.55
CA THR A 235 9.51 -5.95 -0.48
C THR A 235 9.42 -5.30 -1.85
N ALA A 236 8.61 -4.26 -1.99
CA ALA A 236 8.45 -3.53 -3.25
C ALA A 236 9.22 -2.21 -3.23
N ALA A 237 9.96 -1.92 -4.30
CA ALA A 237 10.65 -0.65 -4.50
C ALA A 237 10.98 -0.43 -5.99
N GLY A 238 10.92 0.81 -6.43
CA GLY A 238 11.15 1.14 -7.83
C GLY A 238 10.13 0.47 -8.76
N LEU A 239 10.64 -0.08 -9.87
CA LEU A 239 9.86 -0.77 -10.90
C LEU A 239 9.72 -2.27 -10.63
N GLY A 240 9.70 -2.71 -9.36
CA GLY A 240 9.59 -4.13 -9.08
C GLY A 240 9.47 -4.48 -7.59
N LYS A 241 9.59 -5.77 -7.33
CA LYS A 241 9.46 -6.35 -6.00
C LYS A 241 10.39 -7.56 -5.81
N MET A 242 10.90 -7.71 -4.60
CA MET A 242 11.77 -8.81 -4.20
C MET A 242 11.12 -9.66 -3.12
N ILE A 243 11.49 -10.94 -3.13
CA ILE A 243 11.17 -11.90 -2.08
C ILE A 243 12.41 -12.72 -1.73
N VAL A 244 12.40 -13.32 -0.54
CA VAL A 244 13.29 -14.42 -0.18
C VAL A 244 12.44 -15.64 0.16
N SER A 245 12.74 -16.76 -0.47
CA SER A 245 12.13 -18.06 -0.21
C SER A 245 13.23 -19.04 0.21
N GLY A 246 13.17 -19.52 1.45
CA GLY A 246 14.25 -20.32 2.03
C GLY A 246 15.53 -19.50 2.18
N LYS A 247 16.50 -19.73 1.28
CA LYS A 247 17.82 -19.06 1.27
C LYS A 247 18.09 -18.31 -0.03
N GLU A 248 17.08 -18.23 -0.91
CA GLU A 248 17.19 -17.71 -2.26
C GLU A 248 16.31 -16.47 -2.42
N ALA A 249 16.90 -15.42 -2.97
CA ALA A 249 16.26 -14.16 -3.33
C ALA A 249 15.82 -14.20 -4.78
N TYR A 250 14.64 -13.65 -5.04
CA TYR A 250 14.05 -13.55 -6.37
C TYR A 250 13.54 -12.12 -6.60
N TYR A 251 13.72 -11.63 -7.81
CA TYR A 251 13.21 -10.34 -8.25
C TYR A 251 12.13 -10.55 -9.32
N CYS A 252 11.08 -9.75 -9.21
CA CYS A 252 10.03 -9.61 -10.21
C CYS A 252 9.99 -8.15 -10.65
N GLU A 253 10.29 -7.91 -11.92
CA GLU A 253 10.10 -6.61 -12.54
C GLU A 253 8.60 -6.37 -12.79
N ARG A 254 8.17 -5.13 -12.61
CA ARG A 254 6.84 -4.66 -12.97
C ARG A 254 6.95 -3.27 -13.58
N GLY A 255 7.06 -3.24 -14.91
CA GLY A 255 7.21 -2.03 -15.71
C GLY A 255 6.05 -1.87 -16.69
N MET A 256 5.53 -0.65 -16.83
CA MET A 256 4.57 -0.25 -17.87
C MET A 256 3.35 -1.19 -18.03
N GLY A 257 2.80 -1.70 -16.93
CA GLY A 257 1.58 -2.53 -16.93
C GLY A 257 1.80 -4.00 -17.31
N ILE A 258 3.06 -4.46 -17.44
CA ILE A 258 3.37 -5.88 -17.63
C ILE A 258 3.93 -6.43 -16.32
N ASP A 259 3.27 -7.45 -15.79
CA ASP A 259 3.78 -8.25 -14.69
C ASP A 259 4.86 -9.21 -15.19
N GLY A 260 6.10 -8.98 -14.75
CA GLY A 260 7.14 -9.98 -14.85
C GLY A 260 6.83 -11.20 -13.97
N LEU A 261 7.67 -12.22 -14.08
CA LEU A 261 7.63 -13.38 -13.20
C LEU A 261 8.85 -13.37 -12.28
N TYR A 262 8.72 -13.97 -11.10
CA TYR A 262 9.89 -14.40 -10.33
C TYR A 262 10.60 -15.52 -11.11
N GLN A 263 11.69 -15.16 -11.81
CA GLN A 263 12.34 -16.05 -12.78
C GLN A 263 13.48 -16.87 -12.20
N SER A 264 14.56 -16.19 -11.78
CA SER A 264 15.83 -16.81 -11.43
C SER A 264 16.33 -16.32 -10.08
N VAL A 265 17.04 -17.20 -9.38
CA VAL A 265 17.74 -16.88 -8.13
C VAL A 265 18.77 -15.77 -8.38
N VAL A 266 18.69 -14.71 -7.59
CA VAL A 266 19.61 -13.56 -7.62
C VAL A 266 20.95 -13.96 -7.02
N ASN A 267 20.95 -14.54 -5.82
CA ASN A 267 22.13 -14.97 -5.07
C ASN A 267 22.54 -16.42 -5.43
N LYS A 268 23.32 -16.59 -6.49
CA LYS A 268 23.70 -17.93 -6.98
C LYS A 268 24.78 -18.64 -6.15
N THR A 269 25.53 -17.91 -5.33
CA THR A 269 26.77 -18.40 -4.71
C THR A 269 26.77 -18.35 -3.18
N PHE A 270 25.71 -17.85 -2.57
CA PHE A 270 25.61 -17.66 -1.12
C PHE A 270 24.15 -17.70 -0.65
N ASP A 271 23.93 -17.92 0.64
CA ASP A 271 22.61 -17.94 1.25
C ASP A 271 22.22 -16.52 1.72
N VAL A 272 20.99 -16.08 1.45
CA VAL A 272 20.47 -14.79 1.94
C VAL A 272 19.63 -14.92 3.21
N ALA A 273 19.70 -13.90 4.05
CA ALA A 273 18.78 -13.68 5.16
C ALA A 273 17.32 -13.47 4.67
N PRO A 274 16.31 -13.74 5.51
CA PRO A 274 14.90 -13.77 5.08
C PRO A 274 14.29 -12.41 4.72
N TYR A 275 14.80 -11.30 5.26
CA TYR A 275 14.24 -9.97 5.05
C TYR A 275 15.10 -9.12 4.10
N VAL A 276 14.43 -8.38 3.23
CA VAL A 276 15.05 -7.53 2.20
C VAL A 276 14.84 -6.06 2.56
N GLY A 277 15.93 -5.31 2.54
CA GLY A 277 15.93 -3.87 2.77
C GLY A 277 15.59 -3.08 1.51
N ALA A 278 14.81 -2.02 1.63
CA ALA A 278 14.49 -1.09 0.54
C ALA A 278 13.98 0.26 1.09
N ASN A 279 14.03 1.30 0.27
CA ASN A 279 13.41 2.57 0.63
C ASN A 279 11.88 2.47 0.57
N VAL A 280 11.24 2.67 1.72
CA VAL A 280 9.77 2.71 1.84
C VAL A 280 9.23 4.12 2.14
N ALA A 281 10.12 5.12 2.17
CA ALA A 281 9.78 6.51 2.46
C ALA A 281 9.41 7.33 1.21
N ALA A 282 9.85 6.91 0.02
CA ALA A 282 9.63 7.63 -1.22
C ALA A 282 9.61 6.69 -2.43
N SER A 283 9.06 7.21 -3.54
CA SER A 283 9.16 6.55 -4.84
C SER A 283 10.59 6.54 -5.35
N MET A 284 10.92 5.50 -6.11
CA MET A 284 12.20 5.34 -6.77
C MET A 284 11.94 4.95 -8.23
N TYR A 285 12.89 5.23 -9.11
CA TYR A 285 12.96 4.70 -10.45
C TYR A 285 13.96 3.54 -10.48
N VAL A 286 15.22 3.82 -10.15
CA VAL A 286 16.30 2.81 -10.07
C VAL A 286 16.55 2.43 -8.62
N ALA A 287 15.76 1.47 -8.13
CA ALA A 287 15.82 1.04 -6.74
C ALA A 287 17.02 0.14 -6.43
N VAL A 288 17.68 0.41 -5.31
CA VAL A 288 18.67 -0.46 -4.67
C VAL A 288 17.98 -1.23 -3.54
N TYR A 289 18.15 -2.55 -3.56
CA TYR A 289 17.72 -3.46 -2.50
C TYR A 289 18.91 -3.90 -1.67
N LEU A 290 18.72 -4.00 -0.36
CA LEU A 290 19.73 -4.50 0.58
C LEU A 290 19.42 -5.96 0.93
N LEU A 291 20.44 -6.81 0.81
CA LEU A 291 20.43 -8.20 1.23
C LEU A 291 21.53 -8.42 2.27
N TYR A 292 21.39 -9.46 3.08
CA TYR A 292 22.46 -9.93 3.95
C TYR A 292 22.88 -11.33 3.52
N ASP A 293 24.15 -11.48 3.13
CA ASP A 293 24.78 -12.76 2.84
C ASP A 293 25.11 -13.44 4.17
N THR A 294 24.45 -14.57 4.44
CA THR A 294 24.64 -15.36 5.66
C THR A 294 25.77 -16.39 5.56
N THR A 295 26.25 -16.67 4.34
CA THR A 295 27.39 -17.56 4.10
C THR A 295 28.70 -16.82 4.36
N ASN A 296 28.87 -15.66 3.72
CA ASN A 296 30.07 -14.82 3.83
C ASN A 296 29.92 -13.75 4.91
N LYS A 297 28.74 -13.60 5.52
CA LYS A 297 28.46 -12.72 6.66
C LYS A 297 28.74 -11.24 6.35
N CYS A 298 28.11 -10.72 5.31
CA CYS A 298 28.29 -9.34 4.84
C CYS A 298 27.01 -8.78 4.18
N PHE A 299 26.96 -7.45 4.05
CA PHE A 299 25.87 -6.77 3.33
C PHE A 299 26.10 -6.76 1.82
N MET A 300 25.02 -6.99 1.07
CA MET A 300 25.00 -7.00 -0.38
C MET A 300 23.96 -6.00 -0.91
N ALA A 301 24.28 -5.32 -2.00
CA ALA A 301 23.37 -4.48 -2.75
C ALA A 301 22.91 -5.22 -4.01
N TYR A 302 21.61 -5.22 -4.26
CA TYR A 302 21.03 -5.64 -5.52
C TYR A 302 20.32 -4.46 -6.21
N CYS A 303 20.79 -4.07 -7.38
CA CYS A 303 20.14 -3.04 -8.19
C CYS A 303 19.92 -3.59 -9.62
N PRO A 304 18.72 -4.11 -9.93
CA PRO A 304 18.46 -4.88 -11.14
C PRO A 304 18.75 -4.10 -12.42
N MET A 305 18.44 -2.80 -12.43
CA MET A 305 18.59 -2.00 -13.64
C MET A 305 20.06 -1.76 -14.04
N MET A 306 21.04 -1.99 -13.15
CA MET A 306 22.46 -1.86 -13.49
C MET A 306 22.89 -2.78 -14.63
N ALA A 307 22.16 -3.88 -14.86
CA ALA A 307 22.42 -4.82 -15.95
C ALA A 307 22.01 -4.29 -17.34
N TYR A 308 21.18 -3.23 -17.44
CA TYR A 308 20.80 -2.67 -18.74
C TYR A 308 21.99 -1.97 -19.42
N GLU A 309 22.01 -2.01 -20.75
CA GLU A 309 23.07 -1.39 -21.57
C GLU A 309 23.22 0.11 -21.30
N ASP A 310 22.10 0.82 -21.10
CA ASP A 310 22.08 2.25 -20.79
C ASP A 310 22.75 2.58 -19.44
N LEU A 311 22.87 1.60 -18.55
CA LEU A 311 23.56 1.72 -17.26
C LEU A 311 24.92 1.00 -17.25
N GLY A 312 25.45 0.66 -18.43
CA GLY A 312 26.80 0.14 -18.60
C GLY A 312 26.93 -1.37 -18.42
N SER A 313 25.82 -2.11 -18.37
CA SER A 313 25.80 -3.57 -18.20
C SER A 313 26.65 -4.05 -17.01
N LEU A 314 26.52 -3.35 -15.88
CA LEU A 314 27.22 -3.65 -14.65
C LEU A 314 26.63 -4.90 -13.97
N GLU A 315 27.42 -5.56 -13.12
CA GLU A 315 26.91 -6.66 -12.29
C GLU A 315 25.85 -6.12 -11.32
N PRO A 316 24.60 -6.62 -11.34
CA PRO A 316 23.51 -6.06 -10.54
C PRO A 316 23.59 -6.41 -9.05
N LEU A 317 24.33 -7.46 -8.67
CA LEU A 317 24.52 -7.91 -7.29
C LEU A 317 25.97 -7.71 -6.87
N VAL A 318 26.21 -6.78 -5.94
CA VAL A 318 27.56 -6.40 -5.50
C VAL A 318 27.62 -6.23 -3.98
N THR A 319 28.81 -6.15 -3.39
CA THR A 319 28.95 -5.75 -1.99
C THR A 319 28.52 -4.30 -1.79
N MET A 320 28.15 -3.91 -0.57
CA MET A 320 27.79 -2.51 -0.30
C MET A 320 28.95 -1.54 -0.55
N ASP A 321 30.20 -1.90 -0.26
CA ASP A 321 31.37 -1.06 -0.60
C ASP A 321 31.46 -0.81 -2.10
N LYS A 322 31.23 -1.86 -2.91
CA LYS A 322 31.23 -1.71 -4.36
C LYS A 322 30.06 -0.86 -4.85
N MET A 323 28.91 -0.96 -4.19
CA MET A 323 27.76 -0.11 -4.49
C MET A 323 28.05 1.36 -4.17
N GLU A 324 28.78 1.67 -3.09
CA GLU A 324 29.23 3.04 -2.79
C GLU A 324 30.14 3.60 -3.87
N GLU A 325 31.08 2.80 -4.39
CA GLU A 325 31.92 3.19 -5.53
C GLU A 325 31.08 3.50 -6.78
N ILE A 326 30.10 2.65 -7.09
CA ILE A 326 29.20 2.84 -8.23
C ILE A 326 28.36 4.10 -8.03
N ALA A 327 27.72 4.27 -6.87
CA ALA A 327 26.93 5.46 -6.54
C ALA A 327 27.74 6.75 -6.69
N THR A 328 28.97 6.75 -6.19
CA THR A 328 29.90 7.89 -6.32
C THR A 328 30.28 8.13 -7.78
N SER A 329 30.50 7.08 -8.57
CA SER A 329 30.77 7.21 -10.00
C SER A 329 29.60 7.81 -10.78
N PHE A 330 28.36 7.48 -10.40
CA PHE A 330 27.16 7.99 -11.08
C PHE A 330 26.81 9.42 -10.64
N LYS A 331 27.01 9.77 -9.36
CA LYS A 331 26.45 10.98 -8.74
C LYS A 331 27.43 11.88 -8.00
N GLY A 332 28.72 11.54 -7.99
CA GLY A 332 29.75 12.31 -7.28
C GLY A 332 29.41 12.44 -5.80
N ASP A 333 29.44 13.67 -5.28
CA ASP A 333 29.14 13.99 -3.88
C ASP A 333 27.70 13.63 -3.44
N ASN A 334 26.78 13.45 -4.40
CA ASN A 334 25.41 13.00 -4.12
C ASN A 334 25.28 11.47 -4.16
N GLY A 335 26.37 10.73 -4.38
CA GLY A 335 26.36 9.27 -4.35
C GLY A 335 26.09 8.74 -2.96
N VAL A 336 26.89 9.16 -1.97
CA VAL A 336 26.83 8.59 -0.63
C VAL A 336 26.85 9.69 0.43
N VAL A 337 25.94 9.61 1.40
CA VAL A 337 25.96 10.44 2.60
C VAL A 337 26.41 9.63 3.80
N HIS A 338 27.43 10.14 4.51
CA HIS A 338 27.95 9.50 5.71
C HIS A 338 27.58 10.35 6.93
N SER A 339 26.73 9.83 7.82
CA SER A 339 26.48 10.45 9.13
C SER A 339 27.62 10.13 10.11
N VAL A 340 28.20 8.93 9.98
CA VAL A 340 29.35 8.42 10.74
C VAL A 340 30.20 7.57 9.80
N SER A 341 31.52 7.78 9.80
CA SER A 341 32.44 6.95 9.03
C SER A 341 32.65 5.60 9.73
N TYR A 342 32.16 4.52 9.12
CA TYR A 342 32.42 3.14 9.54
C TYR A 342 32.40 2.21 8.32
N ASP A 343 33.13 1.10 8.41
CA ASP A 343 33.14 0.03 7.42
C ASP A 343 31.91 -0.86 7.59
N TYR A 344 31.35 -1.39 6.50
CA TYR A 344 30.25 -2.35 6.64
C TYR A 344 30.69 -3.55 7.47
N PRO A 345 29.86 -4.03 8.41
CA PRO A 345 30.25 -5.12 9.30
C PRO A 345 30.42 -6.43 8.52
N GLU A 346 31.60 -7.05 8.70
CA GLU A 346 31.93 -8.36 8.15
C GLU A 346 32.12 -9.43 9.24
N GLY A 347 31.65 -10.64 8.96
CA GLY A 347 31.77 -11.79 9.86
C GLY A 347 30.74 -11.81 10.99
N TYR A 348 29.68 -11.01 10.90
CA TYR A 348 28.60 -10.97 11.90
C TYR A 348 27.48 -11.94 11.53
N ASP A 349 26.80 -12.49 12.54
CA ASP A 349 25.60 -13.30 12.36
C ASP A 349 24.36 -12.41 12.26
N TYR A 350 23.46 -12.76 11.36
CA TYR A 350 22.21 -12.03 11.12
C TYR A 350 21.19 -12.32 12.23
N VAL A 351 20.50 -11.27 12.72
CA VAL A 351 19.36 -11.41 13.64
C VAL A 351 18.07 -10.93 12.98
N TYR A 352 18.01 -9.67 12.56
CA TYR A 352 16.76 -9.06 12.08
C TYR A 352 17.01 -7.86 11.16
N MET A 353 16.07 -7.56 10.27
CA MET A 353 16.09 -6.39 9.40
C MET A 353 14.67 -5.85 9.18
N GLU A 354 14.50 -4.53 9.22
CA GLU A 354 13.21 -3.86 9.01
C GLU A 354 13.37 -2.52 8.28
N ASN A 355 12.45 -2.27 7.35
CA ASN A 355 12.35 -1.00 6.61
C ASN A 355 11.45 -0.02 7.37
N THR A 356 11.90 1.22 7.53
CA THR A 356 11.11 2.29 8.15
C THR A 356 11.00 3.50 7.23
N LYS A 357 10.04 4.39 7.50
CA LYS A 357 9.99 5.74 6.91
C LYS A 357 10.83 6.75 7.69
N TYR A 358 11.60 6.32 8.71
CA TYR A 358 12.42 7.22 9.50
C TYR A 358 13.57 7.78 8.65
N ASP A 359 13.56 9.08 8.47
CA ASP A 359 14.51 9.83 7.63
C ASP A 359 14.92 11.13 8.34
N PRO A 360 15.91 11.06 9.25
CA PRO A 360 16.33 12.22 10.03
C PRO A 360 16.98 13.32 9.18
N GLY A 361 17.48 12.96 8.00
CA GLY A 361 18.10 13.90 7.06
C GLY A 361 17.09 14.59 6.14
N ASN A 362 15.82 14.19 6.15
CA ASN A 362 14.81 14.58 5.16
C ASN A 362 15.32 14.41 3.71
N ALA A 363 16.10 13.35 3.48
CA ALA A 363 16.70 13.01 2.20
C ALA A 363 15.75 12.22 1.28
N LYS A 364 14.52 11.97 1.74
CA LYS A 364 13.54 11.04 1.16
C LYS A 364 14.05 9.61 1.11
N MET A 365 14.84 9.23 2.13
CA MET A 365 15.46 7.92 2.24
C MET A 365 15.14 7.32 3.61
N GLY A 366 14.21 6.37 3.64
CA GLY A 366 13.88 5.63 4.85
C GLY A 366 15.07 4.79 5.34
N THR A 367 15.20 4.67 6.65
CA THR A 367 16.25 3.85 7.26
C THR A 367 15.82 2.38 7.31
N THR A 368 16.65 1.51 6.73
CA THR A 368 16.59 0.07 6.95
C THR A 368 17.47 -0.29 8.15
N TYR A 369 16.86 -0.69 9.26
CA TYR A 369 17.60 -1.12 10.45
C TYR A 369 17.97 -2.59 10.34
N THR A 370 19.16 -2.96 10.79
CA THR A 370 19.63 -4.36 10.85
C THR A 370 20.32 -4.63 12.18
N ILE A 371 19.88 -5.69 12.87
CA ILE A 371 20.51 -6.20 14.09
C ILE A 371 21.42 -7.35 13.70
N LEU A 372 22.68 -7.27 14.13
CA LEU A 372 23.71 -8.27 13.88
C LEU A 372 24.38 -8.68 15.19
N THR A 373 24.90 -9.90 15.27
CA THR A 373 25.61 -10.41 16.44
C THR A 373 27.02 -10.87 16.10
N LYS A 374 27.97 -10.69 17.03
CA LYS A 374 29.33 -11.23 16.91
C LYS A 374 29.93 -11.45 18.28
N ASP A 375 30.55 -12.61 18.49
CA ASP A 375 31.22 -12.97 19.75
C ASP A 375 30.33 -12.77 21.01
N GLY A 376 29.04 -13.09 20.89
CA GLY A 376 28.06 -12.96 21.97
C GLY A 376 27.59 -11.52 22.25
N ARG A 377 27.88 -10.57 21.36
CA ARG A 377 27.43 -9.18 21.42
C ARG A 377 26.47 -8.86 20.29
N SER A 378 25.57 -7.92 20.54
CA SER A 378 24.52 -7.49 19.61
C SER A 378 24.74 -6.04 19.19
N TYR A 379 24.54 -5.73 17.92
CA TYR A 379 24.85 -4.44 17.31
C TYR A 379 23.73 -3.97 16.38
N LEU A 380 23.49 -2.66 16.36
CA LEU A 380 22.50 -2.05 15.49
C LEU A 380 23.13 -1.16 14.41
N TYR A 381 22.76 -1.44 13.17
CA TYR A 381 23.15 -0.69 11.98
C TYR A 381 21.91 -0.14 11.28
N GLY A 382 22.06 1.00 10.59
CA GLY A 382 21.03 1.53 9.69
C GLY A 382 21.62 1.91 8.34
N ILE A 383 20.93 1.48 7.29
CA ILE A 383 21.29 1.77 5.89
C ILE A 383 20.10 2.46 5.24
N GLN A 384 20.35 3.63 4.64
CA GLN A 384 19.39 4.37 3.84
C GLN A 384 19.68 4.07 2.36
N LEU A 385 18.63 3.67 1.64
CA LEU A 385 18.72 3.30 0.23
C LEU A 385 17.96 4.36 -0.57
N GLY A 386 18.53 4.81 -1.68
CA GLY A 386 17.97 5.84 -2.54
C GLY A 386 17.97 5.41 -4.00
N ASP A 387 17.59 6.33 -4.87
CA ASP A 387 17.54 6.10 -6.31
C ASP A 387 18.95 6.23 -6.92
N LEU A 388 19.44 5.20 -7.61
CA LEU A 388 20.78 5.23 -8.22
C LEU A 388 20.97 6.40 -9.19
N LEU A 389 19.91 6.81 -9.89
CA LEU A 389 19.93 7.90 -10.86
C LEU A 389 19.42 9.22 -10.31
N LEU A 390 18.97 9.30 -9.05
CA LEU A 390 18.33 10.47 -8.45
C LEU A 390 17.28 11.10 -9.40
N TYR A 391 16.53 10.25 -10.10
CA TYR A 391 15.44 10.71 -10.99
C TYR A 391 14.11 10.88 -10.25
N ALA A 392 13.99 10.23 -9.10
CA ALA A 392 12.88 10.41 -8.17
C ALA A 392 13.25 11.43 -7.07
N ASP A 393 12.60 11.34 -5.90
CA ASP A 393 12.68 12.36 -4.85
C ASP A 393 13.90 12.23 -3.90
N CYS A 394 14.71 11.18 -4.06
CA CYS A 394 15.85 10.90 -3.17
C CYS A 394 16.97 11.94 -3.35
N THR A 395 17.55 12.40 -2.24
CA THR A 395 18.69 13.35 -2.26
C THR A 395 20.03 12.65 -2.52
N TYR A 396 20.19 11.43 -2.00
CA TYR A 396 21.40 10.61 -2.15
C TYR A 396 21.06 9.20 -2.64
N VAL A 397 22.06 8.46 -3.13
CA VAL A 397 21.88 7.05 -3.51
C VAL A 397 21.98 6.14 -2.29
N LEU A 398 22.93 6.40 -1.40
CA LEU A 398 23.16 5.60 -0.19
C LEU A 398 23.40 6.49 1.03
N GLY A 399 22.97 6.02 2.19
CA GLY A 399 23.36 6.55 3.48
C GLY A 399 23.62 5.42 4.47
N LYS A 400 24.52 5.64 5.44
CA LYS A 400 24.82 4.63 6.46
C LYS A 400 25.07 5.24 7.84
N SER A 401 24.62 4.54 8.88
CA SER A 401 24.77 4.92 10.29
C SER A 401 25.01 3.68 11.17
N TYR A 402 25.94 3.78 12.13
CA TYR A 402 26.08 2.82 13.22
C TYR A 402 25.45 3.41 14.49
N TYR A 403 24.48 2.71 15.07
CA TYR A 403 23.70 3.21 16.21
C TYR A 403 24.28 2.79 17.57
N GLY A 404 24.86 1.60 17.68
CA GLY A 404 25.56 1.19 18.91
C GLY A 404 25.49 -0.28 19.25
N ASP A 405 26.08 -0.58 20.42
CA ASP A 405 26.09 -1.90 21.07
C ASP A 405 24.79 -2.07 21.88
N LEU A 406 24.03 -3.11 21.57
CA LEU A 406 22.77 -3.50 22.22
C LEU A 406 22.96 -4.57 23.29
N SER A 407 24.19 -5.03 23.57
CA SER A 407 24.46 -6.18 24.46
C SER A 407 24.08 -5.91 25.91
N GLY A 408 23.91 -4.64 26.31
CA GLY A 408 23.37 -4.27 27.62
C GLY A 408 21.85 -4.41 27.72
N CYS A 409 21.14 -4.51 26.59
CA CYS A 409 19.69 -4.67 26.53
C CYS A 409 19.31 -6.14 26.66
N THR A 410 18.34 -6.44 27.53
CA THR A 410 17.90 -7.81 27.82
C THR A 410 17.33 -8.51 26.58
N GLY A 411 17.74 -9.75 26.31
CA GLY A 411 17.09 -10.63 25.32
C GLY A 411 17.37 -10.31 23.84
N ILE A 412 18.25 -9.35 23.52
CA ILE A 412 18.59 -9.04 22.12
C ILE A 412 19.38 -10.19 21.51
N GLY A 413 18.89 -10.71 20.40
CA GLY A 413 19.46 -11.85 19.68
C GLY A 413 18.98 -13.21 20.16
N GLU A 414 18.17 -13.27 21.23
CA GLU A 414 17.58 -14.52 21.71
C GLU A 414 16.41 -14.97 20.82
N GLU A 415 16.20 -16.30 20.74
CA GLU A 415 15.11 -16.89 19.98
C GLU A 415 13.75 -16.45 20.56
N GLY A 416 12.84 -16.01 19.69
CA GLY A 416 11.52 -15.54 20.08
C GLY A 416 11.44 -14.05 20.43
N THR A 417 12.56 -13.34 20.52
CA THR A 417 12.56 -11.88 20.66
C THR A 417 12.00 -11.23 19.38
N LEU A 418 11.01 -10.38 19.56
CA LEU A 418 10.38 -9.63 18.47
C LEU A 418 10.92 -8.20 18.44
N TYR A 419 11.04 -7.62 17.25
CA TYR A 419 11.59 -6.27 17.06
C TYR A 419 10.63 -5.44 16.21
N ALA A 420 10.61 -4.13 16.46
CA ALA A 420 9.88 -3.15 15.68
C ALA A 420 10.63 -1.81 15.71
N PHE A 421 10.72 -1.11 14.57
CA PHE A 421 11.38 0.19 14.49
C PHE A 421 10.40 1.31 14.17
N SER A 422 10.47 2.40 14.92
CA SER A 422 9.56 3.52 14.73
C SER A 422 9.90 4.31 13.46
N SER A 423 8.85 4.70 12.72
CA SER A 423 8.97 5.64 11.60
C SER A 423 8.86 7.12 12.01
N LEU A 424 8.60 7.42 13.29
CA LEU A 424 8.45 8.78 13.83
C LEU A 424 9.72 9.28 14.50
N LYS A 425 10.20 8.49 15.45
CA LYS A 425 11.33 8.75 16.33
C LYS A 425 12.44 7.76 16.08
N ASN A 426 13.64 8.14 16.51
CA ASN A 426 14.83 7.31 16.52
C ASN A 426 14.76 6.23 17.62
N TYR A 427 13.69 5.44 17.64
CA TYR A 427 13.39 4.45 18.68
C TYR A 427 13.28 3.05 18.09
N MET A 428 13.91 2.11 18.79
CA MET A 428 13.70 0.68 18.60
C MET A 428 12.80 0.16 19.72
N TYR A 429 11.87 -0.73 19.38
CA TYR A 429 11.07 -1.47 20.34
C TYR A 429 11.34 -2.94 20.18
N TYR A 430 11.28 -3.68 21.27
CA TYR A 430 11.42 -5.12 21.22
C TYR A 430 10.63 -5.77 22.35
N ALA A 431 10.22 -7.01 22.13
CA ALA A 431 9.47 -7.80 23.09
C ALA A 431 10.23 -9.09 23.43
N VAL A 432 10.39 -9.35 24.73
CA VAL A 432 10.90 -10.60 25.28
C VAL A 432 9.81 -11.18 26.16
N ASP A 433 9.38 -12.40 25.84
CA ASP A 433 8.23 -13.08 26.45
C ASP A 433 6.96 -12.23 26.47
N ASN A 434 6.72 -11.51 27.56
CA ASN A 434 5.52 -10.74 27.83
C ASN A 434 5.76 -9.24 28.03
N THR A 435 7.01 -8.80 27.92
CA THR A 435 7.43 -7.43 28.24
C THR A 435 7.93 -6.71 26.99
N VAL A 436 7.44 -5.50 26.76
CA VAL A 436 7.91 -4.61 25.69
C VAL A 436 8.88 -3.59 26.28
N TYR A 437 9.99 -3.41 25.59
CA TYR A 437 11.03 -2.44 25.89
C TYR A 437 11.19 -1.47 24.72
N ARG A 438 11.69 -0.27 25.02
CA ARG A 438 12.12 0.76 24.08
C ARG A 438 13.62 1.01 24.26
N VAL A 439 14.33 1.29 23.19
CA VAL A 439 15.70 1.79 23.19
C VAL A 439 15.71 3.11 22.44
N ASP A 440 16.20 4.17 23.09
CA ASP A 440 16.47 5.44 22.43
C ASP A 440 17.78 5.34 21.63
N LEU A 441 17.70 5.42 20.31
CA LEU A 441 18.84 5.25 19.41
C LEU A 441 19.66 6.55 19.25
N SER A 442 19.29 7.62 19.94
CA SER A 442 20.02 8.88 19.98
C SER A 442 20.99 9.01 21.17
N VAL A 443 20.92 8.07 22.14
CA VAL A 443 21.77 8.09 23.34
C VAL A 443 22.90 7.07 23.25
N SER A 444 23.97 7.29 24.03
CA SER A 444 25.08 6.36 24.15
C SER A 444 25.55 6.32 25.61
N PRO A 445 25.61 5.15 26.28
CA PRO A 445 25.28 3.82 25.75
C PRO A 445 23.79 3.63 25.43
N LEU A 446 23.48 2.64 24.58
CA LEU A 446 22.10 2.24 24.33
C LEU A 446 21.58 1.44 25.53
N GLU A 447 20.41 1.82 26.03
CA GLU A 447 19.78 1.20 27.21
C GLU A 447 18.31 0.88 26.93
N ALA A 448 17.84 -0.23 27.52
CA ALA A 448 16.46 -0.65 27.42
C ALA A 448 15.60 -0.05 28.53
N GLU A 449 14.53 0.62 28.12
CA GLU A 449 13.50 1.15 29.00
C GLU A 449 12.23 0.32 28.87
N ARG A 450 11.76 -0.26 29.99
CA ARG A 450 10.51 -1.02 29.99
C ARG A 450 9.32 -0.11 29.70
N GLN A 451 8.56 -0.44 28.66
CA GLN A 451 7.31 0.24 28.34
C GLN A 451 6.16 -0.37 29.15
N PHE A 452 5.85 -1.64 28.92
CA PHE A 452 4.78 -2.34 29.64
C PHE A 452 5.01 -3.86 29.66
N ALA A 453 4.25 -4.58 30.49
CA ALA A 453 4.22 -6.04 30.47
C ALA A 453 2.78 -6.55 30.50
N LEU A 454 2.52 -7.62 29.75
CA LEU A 454 1.22 -8.28 29.65
C LEU A 454 1.24 -9.55 30.52
N ASN A 455 0.90 -9.39 31.79
CA ASN A 455 0.98 -10.50 32.75
C ASN A 455 0.02 -11.64 32.38
N GLY A 456 0.54 -12.87 32.31
CA GLY A 456 -0.25 -14.06 31.94
C GLY A 456 -0.46 -14.23 30.43
N GLU A 457 0.21 -13.41 29.62
CA GLU A 457 0.17 -13.47 28.15
C GLU A 457 1.59 -13.63 27.60
N THR A 458 1.72 -14.15 26.39
CA THR A 458 2.97 -14.15 25.61
C THR A 458 2.76 -13.28 24.38
N ILE A 459 3.69 -12.37 24.11
CA ILE A 459 3.65 -11.50 22.93
C ILE A 459 4.09 -12.33 21.71
N THR A 460 3.33 -12.24 20.63
CA THR A 460 3.51 -13.05 19.42
C THR A 460 3.64 -12.23 18.15
N CYS A 461 3.31 -10.94 18.20
CA CYS A 461 3.47 -9.99 17.11
C CYS A 461 3.81 -8.62 17.70
N LEU A 462 4.82 -7.95 17.15
CA LEU A 462 5.22 -6.59 17.49
C LEU A 462 5.62 -5.90 16.18
N LYS A 463 4.94 -4.81 15.80
CA LYS A 463 5.26 -4.09 14.55
C LYS A 463 4.67 -2.69 14.50
N PHE A 464 5.20 -1.89 13.59
CA PHE A 464 4.51 -0.72 13.02
C PHE A 464 4.00 -1.08 11.63
N ASN A 465 2.80 -0.62 11.29
CA ASN A 465 2.28 -0.77 9.93
C ASN A 465 2.59 0.49 9.11
N LEU A 466 2.92 0.31 7.83
CA LEU A 466 3.14 1.43 6.92
C LEU A 466 1.86 1.69 6.14
N TYR A 467 1.18 2.78 6.49
CA TYR A 467 -0.03 3.23 5.81
C TYR A 467 0.33 3.99 4.53
N ARG A 468 -0.53 3.85 3.52
CA ARG A 468 -0.42 4.52 2.23
C ARG A 468 -1.32 5.74 2.16
N GLU A 469 -2.53 5.65 2.72
CA GLU A 469 -3.49 6.75 2.64
C GLU A 469 -3.12 7.85 3.62
N SER A 470 -3.12 9.08 3.12
CA SER A 470 -2.80 10.27 3.93
C SER A 470 -3.69 10.40 5.16
N ALA A 471 -4.95 9.98 5.07
CA ALA A 471 -5.90 9.95 6.19
C ALA A 471 -5.46 9.05 7.35
N ASN A 472 -4.63 8.04 7.09
CA ASN A 472 -4.10 7.13 8.10
C ASN A 472 -2.60 7.34 8.38
N ALA A 473 -1.99 8.39 7.83
CA ALA A 473 -0.55 8.59 7.93
C ALA A 473 -0.05 8.59 9.39
N SER A 474 -0.80 9.22 10.30
CA SER A 474 -0.49 9.25 11.75
C SER A 474 -0.47 7.86 12.39
N ARG A 475 -1.29 6.93 11.89
CA ARG A 475 -1.36 5.55 12.39
C ARG A 475 -0.11 4.73 12.06
N SER A 476 0.75 5.24 11.16
CA SER A 476 2.06 4.62 10.91
C SER A 476 2.97 4.62 12.14
N TYR A 477 2.57 5.33 13.19
CA TYR A 477 3.27 5.42 14.47
C TYR A 477 2.62 4.56 15.56
N ASP A 478 1.47 3.95 15.28
CA ASP A 478 0.80 3.07 16.24
C ASP A 478 1.59 1.77 16.41
N LEU A 479 1.91 1.42 17.66
CA LEU A 479 2.53 0.14 17.96
C LEU A 479 1.45 -0.95 18.01
N VAL A 480 1.57 -1.92 17.12
CA VAL A 480 0.68 -3.07 17.04
C VAL A 480 1.29 -4.24 17.81
N VAL A 481 0.53 -4.77 18.76
CA VAL A 481 0.94 -5.87 19.64
C VAL A 481 -0.09 -6.99 19.56
N GLY A 482 0.31 -8.12 19.00
CA GLY A 482 -0.42 -9.38 19.10
C GLY A 482 0.11 -10.19 20.29
N SER A 483 -0.78 -10.85 21.00
CA SER A 483 -0.43 -11.69 22.15
C SER A 483 -1.40 -12.86 22.28
N VAL A 484 -1.01 -13.87 23.04
CA VAL A 484 -1.85 -15.02 23.39
C VAL A 484 -1.92 -15.14 24.91
N ASP A 485 -3.13 -15.37 25.45
CA ASP A 485 -3.32 -15.60 26.88
C ASP A 485 -3.02 -17.06 27.27
N GLY A 486 -3.03 -17.34 28.58
CA GLY A 486 -2.83 -18.68 29.13
C GLY A 486 -3.87 -19.74 28.70
N ALA A 487 -4.96 -19.34 28.05
CA ALA A 487 -5.96 -20.24 27.46
C ALA A 487 -5.81 -20.41 25.94
N GLY A 488 -4.74 -19.86 25.34
CA GLY A 488 -4.49 -19.94 23.92
C GLY A 488 -5.32 -18.97 23.07
N LYS A 489 -5.96 -17.95 23.67
CA LYS A 489 -6.77 -16.96 22.95
C LYS A 489 -5.94 -15.73 22.61
N GLY A 490 -6.02 -15.33 21.35
CA GLY A 490 -5.32 -14.18 20.81
C GLY A 490 -5.98 -12.86 21.17
N ILE A 491 -5.14 -11.86 21.46
CA ILE A 491 -5.54 -10.51 21.80
C ILE A 491 -4.69 -9.54 20.96
N LEU A 492 -5.36 -8.71 20.18
CA LEU A 492 -4.75 -7.63 19.42
C LEU A 492 -4.85 -6.33 20.24
N ARG A 493 -3.74 -5.62 20.37
CA ARG A 493 -3.65 -4.29 20.97
C ARG A 493 -3.00 -3.31 20.01
N VAL A 494 -3.55 -2.10 19.94
CA VAL A 494 -3.01 -1.00 19.13
C VAL A 494 -2.79 0.18 20.05
N TYR A 495 -1.54 0.57 20.23
CA TYR A 495 -1.15 1.71 21.06
C TYR A 495 -0.90 2.92 20.17
N GLU A 496 -1.62 4.01 20.41
CA GLU A 496 -1.44 5.28 19.71
C GLU A 496 -0.01 5.81 19.96
N GLY A 497 0.71 6.15 18.88
CA GLY A 497 2.13 6.52 18.97
C GLY A 497 2.49 7.95 18.58
N LEU A 498 1.58 8.70 17.94
CA LEU A 498 1.83 10.08 17.54
C LEU A 498 1.74 11.02 18.74
N GLU A 499 0.61 11.04 19.45
CA GLU A 499 0.40 11.92 20.60
C GLU A 499 1.26 11.49 21.80
N SER A 500 1.48 10.18 21.96
CA SER A 500 2.38 9.64 22.99
C SER A 500 3.86 9.83 22.68
N GLU A 501 4.20 10.33 21.48
CA GLU A 501 5.59 10.55 21.03
C GLU A 501 6.46 9.29 21.11
N GLY A 502 5.85 8.10 21.04
CA GLY A 502 6.54 6.81 21.17
C GLY A 502 6.88 6.41 22.62
N ASP A 503 6.20 6.95 23.63
CA ASP A 503 6.22 6.40 24.98
C ASP A 503 4.90 5.67 25.27
N PHE A 504 4.95 4.33 25.23
CA PHE A 504 3.77 3.49 25.39
C PHE A 504 3.51 3.07 26.84
N SER A 505 4.31 3.53 27.80
CA SER A 505 4.24 3.07 29.20
C SER A 505 2.93 3.41 29.91
N SER A 506 2.22 4.45 29.44
CA SER A 506 0.97 4.93 30.01
C SER A 506 -0.20 4.98 29.01
N VAL A 507 0.02 4.48 27.78
CA VAL A 507 -0.99 4.48 26.71
C VAL A 507 -2.01 3.36 26.94
N THR A 508 -3.29 3.71 26.92
CA THR A 508 -4.37 2.72 26.91
C THR A 508 -4.64 2.29 25.46
N PRO A 509 -4.44 1.02 25.09
CA PRO A 509 -4.59 0.58 23.71
C PRO A 509 -6.05 0.35 23.32
N GLU A 510 -6.34 0.45 22.02
CA GLU A 510 -7.48 -0.26 21.45
C GLU A 510 -7.26 -1.76 21.62
N LYS A 511 -8.29 -2.50 22.02
CA LYS A 511 -8.18 -3.92 22.36
C LYS A 511 -9.26 -4.74 21.67
N TYR A 512 -8.83 -5.78 20.96
CA TYR A 512 -9.70 -6.74 20.28
C TYR A 512 -9.36 -8.17 20.74
N THR A 513 -10.36 -9.04 20.85
CA THR A 513 -10.23 -10.39 21.43
C THR A 513 -11.00 -11.43 20.61
N GLY A 514 -10.78 -12.71 20.88
CA GLY A 514 -11.48 -13.82 20.22
C GLY A 514 -10.69 -14.46 19.07
N PHE A 515 -9.45 -14.01 18.86
CA PHE A 515 -8.55 -14.54 17.85
C PHE A 515 -7.93 -15.88 18.30
N ALA A 516 -7.38 -16.62 17.34
CA ALA A 516 -6.38 -17.65 17.64
C ALA A 516 -4.99 -16.99 17.87
N ARG A 517 -3.90 -17.76 17.95
CA ARG A 517 -2.56 -17.20 18.17
C ARG A 517 -2.20 -16.25 17.03
N ILE A 518 -2.10 -14.94 17.31
CA ILE A 518 -1.82 -13.92 16.30
C ILE A 518 -0.38 -14.06 15.81
N VAL A 519 -0.20 -14.05 14.50
CA VAL A 519 1.10 -14.09 13.82
C VAL A 519 1.42 -12.74 13.19
N ASP A 520 0.45 -12.14 12.51
CA ASP A 520 0.60 -10.83 11.89
C ASP A 520 -0.72 -10.05 11.92
N ALA A 521 -0.61 -8.73 11.92
CA ALA A 521 -1.77 -7.84 11.86
C ALA A 521 -1.46 -6.63 10.97
N THR A 522 -2.32 -6.39 9.99
CA THR A 522 -2.16 -5.32 9.00
C THR A 522 -3.50 -4.62 8.84
N TYR A 523 -3.50 -3.29 8.78
CA TYR A 523 -4.73 -2.54 8.54
C TYR A 523 -5.04 -2.50 7.04
N ARG A 524 -6.26 -2.86 6.66
CA ARG A 524 -6.81 -2.63 5.34
C ARG A 524 -7.39 -1.22 5.30
N GLU A 525 -6.75 -0.37 4.50
CA GLU A 525 -7.21 0.98 4.22
C GLU A 525 -8.33 0.96 3.18
N ARG A 526 -9.22 1.94 3.26
CA ARG A 526 -10.15 2.22 2.17
C ARG A 526 -9.34 2.87 1.06
N ASN A 527 -9.19 2.20 -0.07
CA ASN A 527 -8.66 2.84 -1.26
C ASN A 527 -9.68 3.91 -1.67
N ASN A 528 -9.24 5.16 -1.79
CA ASN A 528 -10.05 6.23 -2.38
C ASN A 528 -9.97 6.19 -3.90
#